data_AF-A0A8J6E8J1-F1
#
_entry.id   AF-A0A8J6E8J1-F1
#
_cell.length_a   1.000
_cell.length_b   1.000
_cell.length_c   1.000
_cell.angle_alpha   90.00
_cell.angle_beta   90.00
_cell.angle_gamma   90.00
#
_symmetry.space_group_name_H-M   'P 1'
#
loop_
_entity.id
_entity.type
_entity.pdbx_description
1 polymer ?
#
loop_
_entity_poly.entity_id
_entity_poly.type
_entity_poly.pdbx_seq_one_letter_code
_entity_poly.pdbx_strand_id
1 'polypeptide(L)'
;MGPKRRSSDSGEQIIKQGCLIKSPPFYIFNKKASWKRRLLKLCRIGAGSFVLRYYAYDGVSEDWKGDIHISDIKSVELGSTMMEKIPTITRLFNNSPNNILCIKTDKRDYYLVDDGT
;
A
#
# COMPACT_ATOMS: atom_id res chain seq x y z
N MET A 1 1.14 -22.40 -31.62
CA MET A 1 0.18 -21.68 -30.75
C MET A 1 0.98 -20.90 -29.73
N GLY A 2 1.17 -19.60 -29.93
CA GLY A 2 1.76 -18.72 -28.91
C GLY A 2 0.72 -18.38 -27.84
N PRO A 3 1.14 -17.97 -26.63
CA PRO A 3 0.20 -17.56 -25.61
C PRO A 3 -0.59 -16.35 -26.12
N LYS A 4 -1.93 -16.48 -26.11
CA LYS A 4 -2.84 -15.34 -26.30
C LYS A 4 -2.45 -14.28 -25.27
N ARG A 5 -1.84 -13.19 -25.74
CA ARG A 5 -1.79 -11.94 -24.99
C ARG A 5 -3.23 -11.62 -24.62
N ARG A 6 -3.58 -11.69 -23.34
CA ARG A 6 -4.85 -11.14 -22.87
C ARG A 6 -4.73 -9.64 -23.09
N SER A 7 -5.25 -9.16 -24.22
CA SER A 7 -5.75 -7.80 -24.33
C SER A 7 -6.93 -7.72 -23.37
N SER A 8 -6.69 -7.36 -22.11
CA SER A 8 -7.76 -6.82 -21.29
C SER A 8 -7.71 -5.32 -21.44
N ASP A 9 -8.55 -4.81 -22.34
CA ASP A 9 -9.22 -3.53 -22.14
C ASP A 9 -10.12 -3.65 -20.90
N SER A 10 -9.50 -3.90 -19.75
CA SER A 10 -10.12 -3.72 -18.46
C SER A 10 -10.23 -2.22 -18.34
N GLY A 11 -11.44 -1.64 -18.34
CA GLY A 11 -11.71 -0.20 -18.15
C GLY A 11 -11.23 0.33 -16.79
N GLU A 12 -9.95 0.10 -16.52
CA GLU A 12 -9.18 0.36 -15.35
C GLU A 12 -8.20 1.45 -15.69
N GLN A 13 -8.28 2.55 -14.96
CA GLN A 13 -7.42 3.70 -15.15
C GLN A 13 -6.55 3.87 -13.91
N ILE A 14 -5.23 3.93 -14.09
CA ILE A 14 -4.31 4.31 -13.01
C ILE A 14 -4.45 5.81 -12.78
N ILE A 15 -4.89 6.17 -11.58
CA ILE A 15 -5.09 7.57 -11.15
C ILE A 15 -3.82 8.14 -10.53
N LYS A 16 -3.15 7.32 -9.70
CA LYS A 16 -1.89 7.67 -9.05
C LYS A 16 -1.10 6.41 -8.78
N GLN A 17 0.22 6.50 -8.86
CA GLN A 17 1.12 5.44 -8.44
C GLN A 17 2.34 6.00 -7.72
N GLY A 18 2.97 5.17 -6.91
CA GLY A 18 4.18 5.49 -6.18
C GLY A 18 4.70 4.30 -5.41
N CYS A 19 5.98 4.30 -5.08
CA CYS A 19 6.56 3.29 -4.21
C CYS A 19 6.54 3.77 -2.78
N LEU A 20 6.09 2.91 -1.85
CA LEU A 20 6.16 3.15 -0.42
C LEU A 20 6.56 1.86 0.30
N ILE A 21 7.11 2.00 1.50
CA ILE A 21 7.32 0.87 2.40
C ILE A 21 6.00 0.54 3.09
N LYS A 22 5.52 -0.69 2.90
CA LYS A 22 4.24 -1.17 3.45
C LYS A 22 4.45 -2.09 4.66
N SER A 23 3.58 -1.92 5.66
CA SER A 23 3.58 -2.76 6.86
C SER A 23 3.28 -4.24 6.58
N PRO A 24 3.95 -5.15 7.30
CA PRO A 24 3.58 -6.56 7.30
C PRO A 24 2.31 -6.79 8.14
N PRO A 25 1.79 -8.03 8.19
CA PRO A 25 0.78 -8.41 9.19
C PRO A 25 1.25 -8.17 10.63
N PHE A 26 0.29 -8.04 11.55
CA PHE A 26 0.51 -7.61 12.93
C PHE A 26 1.56 -8.43 13.69
N TYR A 27 1.56 -9.76 13.53
CA TYR A 27 2.43 -10.68 14.29
C TYR A 27 3.94 -10.51 14.00
N ILE A 28 4.33 -9.83 12.92
CA ILE A 28 5.73 -9.54 12.57
C ILE A 28 6.00 -8.04 12.38
N PHE A 29 5.11 -7.18 12.90
CA PHE A 29 5.15 -5.73 12.72
C PHE A 29 6.45 -5.07 13.21
N ASN A 30 7.04 -5.60 14.29
CA ASN A 30 8.22 -5.02 14.93
C ASN A 30 9.54 -5.33 14.19
N LYS A 31 9.51 -6.14 13.12
CA LYS A 31 10.71 -6.54 12.37
C LYS A 31 10.87 -5.68 11.12
N LYS A 32 11.83 -4.76 11.08
CA LYS A 32 12.09 -3.88 9.92
C LYS A 32 12.19 -4.66 8.60
N ALA A 33 12.88 -5.81 8.60
CA ALA A 33 13.05 -6.66 7.41
C ALA A 33 11.73 -7.24 6.85
N SER A 34 10.67 -7.29 7.66
CA SER A 34 9.34 -7.75 7.25
C SER A 34 8.54 -6.65 6.54
N TRP A 35 8.91 -5.38 6.71
CA TRP A 35 8.36 -4.28 5.94
C TRP A 35 8.93 -4.30 4.54
N LYS A 36 8.07 -4.13 3.54
CA LYS A 36 8.48 -4.30 2.15
C LYS A 36 8.12 -3.09 1.32
N ARG A 37 9.06 -2.63 0.51
CA ARG A 37 8.80 -1.67 -0.56
C ARG A 37 7.83 -2.29 -1.56
N ARG A 38 6.79 -1.55 -1.91
CA ARG A 38 5.75 -1.96 -2.85
C ARG A 38 5.47 -0.82 -3.80
N LEU A 39 5.24 -1.16 -5.07
CA LEU A 39 4.60 -0.24 -6.00
C LEU A 39 3.10 -0.24 -5.69
N LEU A 40 2.55 0.89 -5.29
CA LEU A 40 1.14 1.08 -5.07
C LEU A 40 0.52 1.79 -6.27
N LYS A 41 -0.64 1.30 -6.71
CA LYS A 41 -1.43 1.89 -7.80
C LYS A 41 -2.84 2.11 -7.31
N LEU A 42 -3.26 3.37 -7.26
CA LEU A 42 -4.66 3.73 -7.11
C LEU A 42 -5.30 3.66 -8.48
N CYS A 43 -6.21 2.71 -8.64
CA CYS A 43 -6.88 2.43 -9.90
C CYS A 43 -8.37 2.73 -9.77
N ARG A 44 -8.94 3.40 -10.76
CA ARG A 44 -10.39 3.47 -10.95
C ARG A 44 -10.83 2.23 -11.71
N ILE A 45 -11.79 1.49 -11.18
CA ILE A 45 -12.41 0.32 -11.80
C ILE A 45 -13.87 0.66 -12.14
N GLY A 46 -14.18 0.84 -13.42
CA GLY A 46 -15.54 1.19 -13.86
C GLY A 46 -16.04 2.56 -13.35
N ALA A 47 -17.37 2.69 -13.26
CA ALA A 47 -18.03 3.94 -12.91
C ALA A 47 -18.01 4.20 -11.39
N GLY A 48 -16.94 4.83 -10.91
CA GLY A 48 -16.88 5.41 -9.56
C GLY A 48 -16.33 4.49 -8.48
N SER A 49 -15.93 3.26 -8.80
CA SER A 49 -15.25 2.38 -7.87
C SER A 49 -13.72 2.53 -8.00
N PHE A 50 -13.02 2.43 -6.87
CA PHE A 50 -11.57 2.58 -6.81
C PHE A 50 -10.97 1.44 -6.00
N VAL A 51 -9.77 1.03 -6.39
CA VAL A 51 -8.98 0.00 -5.71
C VAL A 51 -7.53 0.46 -5.61
N LEU A 52 -6.94 0.31 -4.43
CA LEU A 52 -5.51 0.49 -4.21
C LEU A 52 -4.83 -0.87 -4.29
N ARG A 53 -4.14 -1.14 -5.39
CA ARG A 53 -3.38 -2.38 -5.60
C ARG A 53 -1.93 -2.19 -5.19
N TYR A 54 -1.28 -3.25 -4.72
CA TYR A 54 0.14 -3.22 -4.39
C TYR A 54 0.89 -4.43 -4.94
N TYR A 55 2.08 -4.14 -5.48
CA TYR A 55 2.91 -5.09 -6.21
C TYR A 55 4.30 -5.16 -5.59
N ALA A 56 4.91 -6.34 -5.59
CA ALA A 56 6.36 -6.43 -5.53
C ALA A 56 6.91 -5.89 -6.86
N TYR A 57 7.92 -5.02 -6.78
CA TYR A 57 8.49 -4.36 -7.93
C TYR A 57 10.01 -4.37 -7.80
N ASP A 58 10.67 -4.95 -8.80
CA ASP A 58 12.13 -5.07 -8.89
C ASP A 58 12.77 -4.07 -9.88
N GLY A 59 11.96 -3.17 -10.45
CA GLY A 59 12.38 -2.24 -11.50
C GLY A 59 12.03 -2.69 -12.91
N VAL A 60 11.63 -3.95 -13.10
CA VAL A 60 11.35 -4.55 -14.42
C VAL A 60 9.97 -5.22 -14.43
N SER A 61 9.64 -5.97 -13.39
CA SER A 61 8.44 -6.77 -13.28
C SER A 61 7.59 -6.32 -12.09
N GLU A 62 6.27 -6.37 -12.29
CA GLU A 62 5.28 -6.11 -11.25
C GLU A 62 4.56 -7.41 -10.90
N ASP A 63 4.81 -7.91 -9.70
CA ASP A 63 4.16 -9.12 -9.20
C ASP A 63 3.09 -8.74 -8.17
N TRP A 64 1.84 -9.04 -8.49
CA TRP A 64 0.68 -8.65 -7.68
C TRP A 64 0.73 -9.29 -6.28
N LYS A 65 0.46 -8.49 -5.24
CA LYS A 65 0.47 -8.95 -3.84
C LYS A 65 -0.82 -8.70 -3.09
N GLY A 66 -1.74 -7.91 -3.64
CA GLY A 66 -3.06 -7.72 -3.05
C GLY A 66 -3.65 -6.35 -3.34
N ASP A 67 -4.89 -6.21 -2.89
CA ASP A 67 -5.74 -5.06 -3.15
C ASP A 67 -6.37 -4.54 -1.85
N ILE A 68 -6.66 -3.24 -1.83
CA ILE A 68 -7.50 -2.59 -0.83
C ILE A 68 -8.59 -1.85 -1.60
N HIS A 69 -9.83 -2.34 -1.53
CA HIS A 69 -10.95 -1.62 -2.10
C HIS A 69 -11.18 -0.33 -1.31
N ILE A 70 -11.35 0.80 -1.99
CA ILE A 70 -11.55 2.08 -1.30
C ILE A 70 -12.86 2.07 -0.48
N SER A 71 -13.86 1.30 -0.91
CA SER A 71 -15.09 1.05 -0.15
C SER A 71 -14.87 0.38 1.22
N ASP A 72 -13.77 -0.34 1.40
CA ASP A 72 -13.46 -1.08 2.63
C ASP A 72 -12.65 -0.23 3.62
N ILE A 73 -12.30 1.01 3.25
CA ILE A 73 -11.51 1.93 4.06
C ILE A 73 -12.44 2.70 5.00
N LYS A 74 -12.20 2.56 6.31
CA LYS A 74 -12.92 3.29 7.36
C LYS A 74 -12.36 4.69 7.56
N SER A 75 -11.04 4.81 7.58
CA SER A 75 -10.36 6.09 7.72
C SER A 75 -8.97 6.04 7.08
N VAL A 76 -8.49 7.21 6.69
CA VAL A 76 -7.11 7.45 6.28
C VAL A 76 -6.56 8.56 7.17
N GLU A 77 -5.47 8.27 7.88
CA GLU A 77 -4.87 9.18 8.86
C GLU A 77 -3.39 9.37 8.54
N LEU A 78 -2.96 10.63 8.49
CA LEU A 78 -1.56 11.00 8.39
C LEU A 78 -1.09 11.51 9.76
N GLY A 79 0.02 10.99 10.30
CA GLY A 79 0.67 11.68 11.41
C GLY A 79 0.05 11.60 12.81
N SER A 80 -0.83 10.65 13.11
CA SER A 80 -1.48 10.63 14.44
C SER A 80 -0.59 10.05 15.54
N THR A 81 -0.11 10.88 16.46
CA THR A 81 0.62 10.44 17.67
C THR A 81 -0.23 9.60 18.63
N MET A 82 -1.56 9.60 18.47
CA MET A 82 -2.47 8.79 19.27
C MET A 82 -2.57 7.33 18.82
N MET A 83 -2.01 6.99 17.65
CA MET A 83 -1.94 5.60 17.22
C MET A 83 -0.80 4.87 17.94
N GLU A 84 -1.16 3.85 18.73
CA GLU A 84 -0.24 3.01 19.52
C GLU A 84 0.99 2.51 18.73
N LYS A 85 0.87 2.34 17.41
CA LYS A 85 1.92 1.79 16.54
C LYS A 85 2.88 2.82 15.98
N ILE A 86 2.52 4.11 15.93
CA ILE A 86 3.34 5.17 15.35
C ILE A 86 4.72 5.29 16.01
N PRO A 87 4.87 5.26 17.35
CA PRO A 87 6.20 5.30 17.97
C PRO A 87 7.11 4.15 17.52
N THR A 88 6.55 2.96 17.31
CA THR A 88 7.32 1.80 16.81
C THR A 88 7.79 2.05 15.38
N ILE A 89 6.91 2.55 14.50
CA ILE A 89 7.24 2.82 13.10
C ILE A 89 8.29 3.93 12.99
N THR A 90 8.10 5.04 13.72
CA THR A 90 9.06 6.14 13.81
C THR A 90 10.43 5.64 14.23
N ARG A 91 10.50 4.76 15.24
CA ARG A 91 11.76 4.14 15.66
C ARG A 91 12.38 3.23 14.59
N LEU A 92 11.59 2.42 13.90
CA LEU A 92 12.10 1.49 12.88
C LEU A 92 12.68 2.21 11.65
N PHE A 93 12.08 3.34 11.27
CA PHE A 93 12.43 4.06 10.05
C PHE A 93 13.15 5.40 10.29
N ASN A 94 13.34 5.80 11.55
CA ASN A 94 13.83 7.13 11.93
C ASN A 94 13.06 8.25 11.21
N ASN A 95 11.74 8.10 11.11
CA ASN A 95 10.87 8.96 10.30
C ASN A 95 9.90 9.74 11.19
N SER A 96 9.58 10.97 10.79
CA SER A 96 8.59 11.80 11.47
C SER A 96 7.25 11.06 11.51
N PRO A 97 6.53 11.08 12.64
CA PRO A 97 5.15 10.60 12.73
C PRO A 97 4.29 11.09 11.55
N ASN A 98 4.45 12.37 11.19
CA ASN A 98 3.70 13.06 10.13
C ASN A 98 3.91 12.50 8.71
N ASN A 99 4.91 11.64 8.51
CA ASN A 99 5.18 11.00 7.23
C ASN A 99 4.67 9.56 7.17
N ILE A 100 3.88 9.13 8.16
CA ILE A 100 3.30 7.79 8.21
C ILE A 100 1.81 7.89 7.89
N LEU A 101 1.42 7.24 6.79
CA LEU A 101 0.03 7.11 6.39
C LEU A 101 -0.55 5.81 6.95
N CYS A 102 -1.67 5.90 7.66
CA CYS A 102 -2.44 4.77 8.15
C CYS A 102 -3.74 4.66 7.36
N ILE A 103 -4.01 3.47 6.83
CA ILE A 103 -5.26 3.11 6.15
C ILE A 103 -5.93 2.05 7.02
N LYS A 104 -7.06 2.41 7.64
CA LYS A 104 -7.82 1.50 8.49
C LYS A 104 -8.92 0.82 7.70
N THR A 105 -9.02 -0.49 7.83
CA THR A 105 -10.08 -1.31 7.20
C THR A 105 -10.70 -2.23 8.23
N ASP A 106 -11.79 -2.92 7.90
CA ASP A 106 -12.34 -3.98 8.77
C ASP A 106 -11.36 -5.13 9.02
N LYS A 107 -10.53 -5.46 8.02
CA LYS A 107 -9.67 -6.65 8.06
C LYS A 107 -8.38 -6.41 8.82
N ARG A 108 -7.79 -5.23 8.67
CA ARG A 108 -6.52 -4.81 9.29
C ARG A 108 -6.22 -3.36 9.00
N ASP A 109 -5.30 -2.82 9.78
CA ASP A 109 -4.67 -1.52 9.50
C ASP A 109 -3.43 -1.73 8.62
N TYR A 110 -3.25 -0.82 7.66
CA TYR A 110 -2.08 -0.74 6.81
C TYR A 110 -1.34 0.54 7.13
N TYR A 111 -0.02 0.43 7.33
CA TYR A 111 0.84 1.58 7.52
C TYR A 111 1.78 1.67 6.33
N LEU A 112 1.86 2.86 5.74
CA LEU A 112 2.72 3.18 4.63
C LEU A 112 3.70 4.26 5.07
N VAL A 113 4.97 4.06 4.75
CA VAL A 113 6.07 4.96 5.09
C VAL A 113 6.77 5.34 3.80
N ASP A 114 7.02 6.63 3.65
CA ASP A 114 7.91 7.14 2.61
C ASP A 114 9.37 6.83 2.97
N ASP A 115 10.12 6.23 2.05
CA ASP A 115 11.55 5.98 2.20
C ASP A 115 12.42 7.17 1.79
N GLY A 116 11.82 8.27 1.30
CA GLY A 116 12.50 9.52 0.98
C GLY A 116 13.38 9.46 -0.27
N THR A 117 13.11 8.50 -1.16
CA THR A 117 13.82 8.33 -2.45
C THR A 117 13.11 8.99 -3.62
#